data_AF-A0A9W4WWM7-F1
#
_entry.id   AF-A0A9W4WWM7-F1
#
_cell.length_a   1.000
_cell.length_b   1.000
_cell.length_c   1.000
_cell.angle_alpha   90.00
_cell.angle_beta   90.00
_cell.angle_gamma   90.00
#
_symmetry.space_group_name_H-M   'P 1'
#
loop_
_entity.id
_entity.type
_entity.pdbx_description
1 polymer ?
#
loop_
_entity_poly.entity_id
_entity_poly.type
_entity_poly.pdbx_seq_one_letter_code
_entity_poly.pdbx_strand_id
1 'polypeptide(L)'
;MGIIRYEVEPEQSIGVLSCPYVWIWLIARASKDDNILANWVFDVYQNYHHSDRIPLSAQSWQNFERFASDFRVLKSNIFADQQSVSINKIHSGVQFTDHVTLIPKHLELICSSKRVDTKYGFVKEVKHVYGTIDVTKGCHLVLNGTGAPAGDYFCCIQEYPSYNWINEIFQTKLLSAKSKISLEDYMQEYNKAAGPADIFLLITTGNCDINSLQLPSPRCGIVHKENWKKYFGPFADRAFSYAALEPPDLNSAPRFWLSGIDGIGSKYADRIIKKRPYSSLEDCHDKTEIPLKILKRCRLIS
;
A
#
# COMPACT_ATOMS: atom_id res chain seq x y z
N MET A 1 -11.68 11.14 -26.52
CA MET A 1 -10.55 11.91 -25.96
C MET A 1 -9.35 10.97 -25.91
N GLY A 2 -8.27 11.33 -26.59
CA GLY A 2 -7.05 10.50 -26.63
C GLY A 2 -6.29 10.54 -25.32
N ILE A 3 -5.54 9.46 -25.03
CA ILE A 3 -4.71 9.30 -23.83
C ILE A 3 -3.50 10.25 -23.84
N ILE A 4 -3.13 10.78 -25.02
CA ILE A 4 -2.08 11.76 -25.21
C ILE A 4 -2.69 12.94 -25.97
N ARG A 5 -2.47 14.16 -25.49
CA ARG A 5 -2.94 15.39 -26.11
C ARG A 5 -1.80 16.38 -26.21
N TYR A 6 -1.55 16.91 -27.40
CA TYR A 6 -0.64 18.02 -27.61
C TYR A 6 -1.47 19.24 -28.00
N GLU A 7 -1.32 20.32 -27.27
CA GLU A 7 -2.02 21.59 -27.48
C GLU A 7 -0.98 22.66 -27.77
N VAL A 8 -1.17 23.43 -28.83
CA VAL A 8 -0.30 24.56 -29.15
C VAL A 8 -1.06 25.82 -28.78
N GLU A 9 -0.46 26.67 -27.95
CA GLU A 9 -0.94 28.03 -27.74
C GLU A 9 -0.36 28.92 -28.85
N PRO A 10 -1.15 29.28 -29.89
CA PRO A 10 -0.63 29.90 -31.10
C PRO A 10 0.01 31.27 -30.84
N GLU A 11 -0.44 31.95 -29.78
CA GLU A 11 0.01 33.29 -29.42
C GLU A 11 1.32 33.30 -28.63
N GLN A 12 1.68 32.19 -27.96
CA GLN A 12 2.84 32.13 -27.07
C GLN A 12 3.99 31.28 -27.62
N SER A 13 3.82 30.62 -28.78
CA SER A 13 4.79 29.64 -29.32
C SER A 13 5.11 28.51 -28.32
N ILE A 14 4.19 28.22 -27.40
CA ILE A 14 4.32 27.17 -26.38
C ILE A 14 3.41 26.00 -26.78
N GLY A 15 3.96 24.79 -26.74
CA GLY A 15 3.21 23.55 -26.88
C GLY A 15 3.13 22.79 -25.56
N VAL A 16 1.94 22.40 -25.15
CA VAL A 16 1.67 21.61 -23.94
C VAL A 16 1.32 20.18 -24.32
N LEU A 17 2.15 19.22 -23.89
CA LEU A 17 1.87 17.79 -24.01
C LEU A 17 1.27 17.25 -22.70
N SER A 18 0.01 16.86 -22.72
CA SER A 18 -0.69 16.19 -21.63
C SER A 18 -0.78 14.68 -21.90
N CYS A 19 -0.22 13.87 -21.01
CA CYS A 19 -0.40 12.41 -21.04
C CYS A 19 -0.25 11.80 -19.65
N PRO A 20 -0.78 10.58 -19.41
CA PRO A 20 -0.54 9.87 -18.17
C PRO A 20 0.95 9.61 -17.99
N TYR A 21 1.44 9.98 -16.82
CA TYR A 21 2.84 9.88 -16.42
C TYR A 21 3.51 8.53 -16.74
N VAL A 22 2.78 7.42 -16.60
CA VAL A 22 3.29 6.07 -16.88
C VAL A 22 3.79 5.92 -18.33
N TRP A 23 3.20 6.64 -19.29
CA TRP A 23 3.61 6.60 -20.69
C TRP A 23 4.92 7.33 -20.92
N ILE A 24 5.12 8.50 -20.30
CA ILE A 24 6.40 9.22 -20.37
C ILE A 24 7.51 8.36 -19.77
N TRP A 25 7.25 7.74 -18.62
CA TRP A 25 8.20 6.84 -17.98
C TRP A 25 8.54 5.61 -18.84
N LEU A 26 7.53 4.97 -19.45
CA LEU A 26 7.73 3.82 -20.35
C LEU A 26 8.52 4.21 -21.60
N ILE A 27 8.21 5.37 -22.20
CA ILE A 27 8.88 5.88 -23.40
C ILE A 27 10.34 6.21 -23.09
N ALA A 28 10.62 6.90 -21.98
CA ALA A 28 11.98 7.20 -21.53
C ALA A 28 12.79 5.91 -21.27
N ARG A 29 12.17 4.88 -20.71
CA ARG A 29 12.83 3.58 -20.44
C ARG A 29 13.05 2.75 -21.70
N ALA A 30 12.16 2.83 -22.68
CA ALA A 30 12.26 2.12 -23.96
C ALA A 30 13.25 2.79 -24.92
N SER A 31 13.43 4.10 -24.83
CA SER A 31 14.26 4.92 -25.73
C SER A 31 15.68 5.10 -25.19
N LYS A 32 16.36 3.99 -24.87
CA LYS A 32 17.69 3.98 -24.22
C LYS A 32 18.79 4.74 -24.99
N ASP A 33 18.60 4.95 -26.28
CA ASP A 33 19.58 5.57 -27.18
C ASP A 33 19.26 7.05 -27.50
N ASP A 34 18.19 7.61 -26.93
CA ASP A 34 17.81 9.02 -27.12
C ASP A 34 18.32 9.89 -25.97
N ASN A 35 19.26 10.79 -26.27
CA ASN A 35 19.95 11.61 -25.27
C ASN A 35 19.03 12.60 -24.51
N ILE A 36 17.87 12.96 -25.07
CA ILE A 36 16.92 13.88 -24.43
C ILE A 36 16.01 13.09 -23.49
N LEU A 37 15.49 11.95 -23.95
CA LEU A 37 14.60 11.09 -23.16
C LEU A 37 15.34 10.29 -22.08
N ALA A 38 16.63 9.98 -22.29
CA ALA A 38 17.50 9.40 -21.26
C ALA A 38 17.70 10.33 -20.06
N ASN A 39 17.64 11.65 -20.25
CA ASN A 39 17.69 12.64 -19.17
C ASN A 39 16.33 12.86 -18.50
N TRP A 40 15.25 12.32 -19.07
CA TRP A 40 13.90 12.32 -18.48
C TRP A 40 13.64 11.06 -17.65
N VAL A 41 14.69 10.28 -17.38
CA VAL A 41 14.67 9.26 -16.36
C VAL A 41 14.35 9.94 -15.02
N PHE A 42 13.10 9.80 -14.60
CA PHE A 42 12.66 10.31 -13.31
C PHE A 42 13.27 9.43 -12.21
N ASP A 43 14.30 9.93 -11.53
CA ASP A 43 15.03 9.26 -10.45
C ASP A 43 14.14 8.77 -9.30
N VAL A 44 12.92 9.33 -9.18
CA VAL A 44 11.86 8.87 -8.27
C VAL A 44 11.40 7.43 -8.55
N TYR A 45 11.84 6.78 -9.64
CA TYR A 45 11.67 5.34 -9.83
C TYR A 45 12.99 4.56 -9.84
N GLN A 46 14.13 5.21 -10.08
CA GLN A 46 15.44 4.56 -10.03
C GLN A 46 15.93 4.35 -8.60
N ASN A 47 15.72 5.32 -7.71
CA ASN A 47 15.98 5.20 -6.26
C ASN A 47 15.07 4.19 -5.55
N TYR A 48 14.17 3.57 -6.31
CA TYR A 48 13.24 2.58 -5.86
C TYR A 48 13.51 1.19 -6.46
N HIS A 49 14.67 0.98 -7.09
CA HIS A 49 15.16 -0.33 -7.51
C HIS A 49 15.88 -1.05 -6.35
N HIS A 50 15.17 -1.32 -5.24
CA HIS A 50 15.61 -2.34 -4.29
C HIS A 50 15.13 -3.73 -4.75
N SER A 51 15.99 -4.73 -4.61
CA SER A 51 15.79 -6.14 -4.98
C SER A 51 14.61 -6.83 -4.28
N ASP A 52 13.99 -6.18 -3.31
CA ASP A 52 12.95 -6.75 -2.44
C ASP A 52 11.53 -6.36 -2.88
N ARG A 53 11.36 -5.84 -4.10
CA ARG A 53 10.04 -5.41 -4.59
C ARG A 53 9.16 -6.55 -5.07
N ILE A 54 7.91 -6.48 -4.61
CA ILE A 54 6.80 -7.32 -5.06
C ILE A 54 6.63 -7.14 -6.57
N PRO A 55 6.70 -8.22 -7.37
CA PRO A 55 6.34 -8.16 -8.78
C PRO A 55 4.94 -7.55 -8.94
N LEU A 56 4.69 -6.74 -9.98
CA LEU A 56 3.34 -6.22 -10.35
C LEU A 56 2.24 -7.30 -10.37
N SER A 57 2.66 -8.54 -10.41
CA SER A 57 1.94 -9.76 -10.59
C SER A 57 1.68 -10.51 -9.26
N ALA A 58 2.46 -10.27 -8.20
CA ALA A 58 2.23 -10.91 -6.90
C ALA A 58 1.13 -10.13 -6.16
N GLN A 59 -0.12 -10.56 -6.29
CA GLN A 59 -1.26 -9.95 -5.62
C GLN A 59 -1.65 -10.80 -4.41
N SER A 60 -1.23 -10.35 -3.23
CA SER A 60 -1.58 -10.95 -1.94
C SER A 60 -1.97 -9.84 -0.96
N TRP A 61 -2.56 -10.23 0.16
CA TRP A 61 -2.85 -9.29 1.24
C TRP A 61 -1.59 -8.59 1.77
N GLN A 62 -0.50 -9.34 1.98
CA GLN A 62 0.78 -8.77 2.39
C GLN A 62 1.32 -7.76 1.36
N ASN A 63 0.94 -7.93 0.09
CA ASN A 63 1.32 -7.00 -0.96
C ASN A 63 0.44 -5.75 -0.98
N PHE A 64 -0.78 -5.81 -0.44
CA PHE A 64 -1.59 -4.62 -0.15
C PHE A 64 -0.96 -3.76 0.95
N GLU A 65 -0.53 -4.37 2.06
CA GLU A 65 0.19 -3.68 3.15
C GLU A 65 1.43 -2.96 2.61
N ARG A 66 2.22 -3.66 1.79
CA ARG A 66 3.39 -3.07 1.15
C ARG A 66 3.03 -1.96 0.16
N PHE A 67 2.00 -2.15 -0.65
CA PHE A 67 1.53 -1.10 -1.55
C PHE A 67 1.08 0.16 -0.80
N ALA A 68 0.32 0.01 0.28
CA ALA A 68 -0.18 1.12 1.07
C ALA A 68 0.97 1.88 1.76
N SER A 69 1.96 1.16 2.30
CA SER A 69 3.18 1.77 2.87
C SER A 69 4.05 2.46 1.82
N ASP A 70 4.30 1.83 0.66
CA ASP A 70 5.00 2.47 -0.47
C ASP A 70 4.26 3.74 -0.94
N PHE A 71 2.93 3.72 -0.95
CA PHE A 71 2.13 4.89 -1.32
C PHE A 71 2.25 6.03 -0.29
N ARG A 72 2.33 5.72 1.01
CA ARG A 72 2.58 6.74 2.04
C ARG A 72 3.98 7.35 1.91
N VAL A 73 4.99 6.55 1.57
CA VAL A 73 6.33 7.05 1.24
C VAL A 73 6.28 7.98 0.02
N LEU A 74 5.60 7.57 -1.05
CA LEU A 74 5.43 8.43 -2.23
C LEU A 74 4.80 9.78 -1.88
N LYS A 75 3.76 9.79 -1.03
CA LYS A 75 3.13 11.03 -0.55
C LYS A 75 4.07 11.94 0.23
N SER A 76 5.05 11.37 0.95
CA SER A 76 6.03 12.18 1.68
C SER A 76 6.93 13.01 0.78
N ASN A 77 7.23 12.51 -0.43
CA ASN A 77 8.13 13.16 -1.38
C ASN A 77 7.50 14.35 -2.11
N ILE A 78 6.19 14.57 -1.96
CA ILE A 78 5.46 15.67 -2.60
C ILE A 78 5.73 17.00 -1.88
N PHE A 79 5.99 16.94 -0.57
CA PHE A 79 6.14 18.13 0.26
C PHE A 79 7.62 18.46 0.46
N ALA A 80 7.94 19.76 0.43
CA ALA A 80 9.27 20.23 0.76
C ALA A 80 9.52 20.11 2.27
N ASP A 81 10.76 19.83 2.65
CA ASP A 81 11.17 19.78 4.04
C ASP A 81 10.89 21.11 4.75
N GLN A 82 10.56 21.03 6.04
CA GLN A 82 10.34 22.18 6.94
C GLN A 82 9.11 23.05 6.64
N GLN A 83 8.32 22.75 5.60
CA GLN A 83 7.02 23.36 5.40
C GLN A 83 5.99 22.69 6.33
N SER A 84 5.25 23.45 7.11
CA SER A 84 4.12 22.89 7.86
C SER A 84 2.95 22.59 6.92
N VAL A 85 2.40 21.37 7.02
CA VAL A 85 1.38 20.86 6.12
C VAL A 85 0.25 20.24 6.94
N SER A 86 -0.99 20.61 6.62
CA SER A 86 -2.16 19.97 7.22
C SER A 86 -2.19 18.47 6.88
N ILE A 87 -2.52 17.64 7.86
CA ILE A 87 -2.69 16.19 7.67
C ILE A 87 -3.67 15.85 6.55
N ASN A 88 -4.69 16.69 6.31
CA ASN A 88 -5.64 16.50 5.20
C ASN A 88 -5.01 16.65 3.82
N LYS A 89 -3.93 17.44 3.70
CA LYS A 89 -3.19 17.54 2.44
C LYS A 89 -2.36 16.28 2.21
N ILE A 90 -1.70 15.78 3.26
CA ILE A 90 -0.92 14.52 3.21
C ILE A 90 -1.87 13.34 2.91
N HIS A 91 -2.99 13.26 3.64
CA HIS A 91 -4.03 12.23 3.52
C HIS A 91 -5.24 12.73 2.75
N SER A 92 -5.01 13.45 1.65
CA SER A 92 -6.12 13.85 0.78
C SER A 92 -6.89 12.61 0.30
N GLY A 93 -8.21 12.69 0.40
CA GLY A 93 -9.15 11.60 0.11
C GLY A 93 -9.55 10.70 1.28
N VAL A 94 -8.97 10.88 2.48
CA VAL A 94 -9.37 10.15 3.71
C VAL A 94 -10.61 10.77 4.36
N GLN A 95 -11.45 9.94 4.95
CA GLN A 95 -12.47 10.38 5.91
C GLN A 95 -11.80 10.54 7.28
N PHE A 96 -11.59 11.76 7.74
CA PHE A 96 -10.69 12.07 8.85
C PHE A 96 -11.37 12.91 9.95
N THR A 97 -11.01 12.69 11.22
CA THR A 97 -11.43 13.50 12.37
C THR A 97 -10.36 14.47 12.80
N ASP A 98 -10.77 15.73 12.92
CA ASP A 98 -9.91 16.85 13.31
C ASP A 98 -8.64 17.01 12.46
N HIS A 99 -8.05 18.20 12.51
CA HIS A 99 -6.98 18.55 11.59
C HIS A 99 -5.75 19.00 12.37
N VAL A 100 -4.73 18.13 12.38
CA VAL A 100 -3.40 18.49 12.86
C VAL A 100 -2.56 19.04 11.72
N THR A 101 -1.63 19.92 12.07
CA THR A 101 -0.59 20.39 11.15
C THR A 101 0.71 19.69 11.52
N LEU A 102 1.43 19.20 10.52
CA LEU A 102 2.62 18.39 10.67
C LEU A 102 3.79 19.00 9.92
N ILE A 103 5.00 18.65 10.30
CA ILE A 103 6.22 18.95 9.55
C ILE A 103 6.63 17.64 8.86
N PRO A 104 6.17 17.37 7.62
CA PRO A 104 6.58 16.16 6.92
C PRO A 104 8.07 16.22 6.58
N LYS A 105 8.66 15.04 6.53
CA LYS A 105 9.98 14.78 5.92
C LYS A 105 9.81 13.70 4.86
N HIS A 106 10.77 13.62 3.96
CA HIS A 106 10.87 12.48 3.06
C HIS A 106 11.11 11.20 3.87
N LEU A 107 10.32 10.17 3.54
CA LEU A 107 10.36 8.89 4.24
C LEU A 107 11.07 7.84 3.39
N GLU A 108 11.87 7.02 4.04
CA GLU A 108 12.40 5.78 3.51
C GLU A 108 11.64 4.60 4.12
N LEU A 109 11.21 3.66 3.29
CA LEU A 109 10.54 2.46 3.77
C LEU A 109 11.56 1.44 4.28
N ILE A 110 11.43 1.05 5.55
CA ILE A 110 12.25 0.01 6.18
C ILE A 110 11.36 -1.14 6.67
N CYS A 111 11.86 -2.37 6.61
CA CYS A 111 11.15 -3.55 7.08
C CYS A 111 11.69 -3.98 8.44
N SER A 112 10.83 -3.99 9.47
CA SER A 112 11.22 -4.47 10.78
C SER A 112 11.44 -5.99 10.76
N SER A 113 12.56 -6.45 11.34
CA SER A 113 12.84 -7.86 11.56
C SER A 113 12.15 -8.42 12.81
N LYS A 114 11.52 -7.56 13.62
CA LYS A 114 10.74 -7.94 14.81
C LYS A 114 9.38 -7.26 14.85
N ARG A 115 8.47 -7.83 15.62
CA ARG A 115 7.17 -7.20 15.91
C ARG A 115 7.40 -6.01 16.84
N VAL A 116 6.87 -4.86 16.47
CA VAL A 116 6.84 -3.65 17.29
C VAL A 116 5.43 -3.45 17.80
N ASP A 117 5.29 -3.19 19.09
CA ASP A 117 4.02 -2.77 19.68
C ASP A 117 3.90 -1.24 19.51
N THR A 118 2.92 -0.80 18.73
CA THR A 118 2.72 0.61 18.42
C THR A 118 1.79 1.32 19.41
N LYS A 119 1.10 0.59 20.29
CA LYS A 119 0.11 1.16 21.20
C LYS A 119 0.75 1.88 22.38
N TYR A 120 1.84 1.33 22.90
CA TYR A 120 2.44 1.77 24.15
C TYR A 120 3.70 2.60 23.90
N GLY A 121 3.49 3.89 23.65
CA GLY A 121 4.53 4.90 23.70
C GLY A 121 5.24 5.16 22.38
N PHE A 122 6.12 6.15 22.42
CA PHE A 122 6.87 6.60 21.26
C PHE A 122 7.94 5.56 20.88
N VAL A 123 7.83 4.99 19.68
CA VAL A 123 8.80 4.00 19.18
C VAL A 123 10.09 4.75 18.84
N LYS A 124 11.19 4.41 19.52
CA LYS A 124 12.49 5.06 19.29
C LYS A 124 13.37 4.28 18.33
N GLU A 125 13.36 2.97 18.47
CA GLU A 125 14.28 2.08 17.76
C GLU A 125 13.54 0.87 17.21
N VAL A 126 13.92 0.47 16.00
CA VAL A 126 13.37 -0.70 15.33
C VAL A 126 14.51 -1.62 14.90
N LYS A 127 14.32 -2.93 15.08
CA LYS A 127 15.27 -3.93 14.60
C LYS A 127 15.09 -4.13 13.09
N HIS A 128 16.18 -4.00 12.35
CA HIS A 128 16.29 -4.27 10.93
C HIS A 128 17.22 -5.48 10.70
N VAL A 129 17.23 -6.06 9.51
CA VAL A 129 18.12 -7.20 9.20
C VAL A 129 19.61 -6.82 9.31
N TYR A 130 19.95 -5.55 9.09
CA TYR A 130 21.32 -5.03 9.15
C TYR A 130 21.66 -4.27 10.45
N GLY A 131 20.79 -4.29 11.47
CA GLY A 131 21.07 -3.63 12.73
C GLY A 131 19.85 -3.04 13.43
N THR A 132 20.06 -2.00 14.23
CA THR A 132 19.00 -1.22 14.86
C THR A 132 18.92 0.13 14.17
N ILE A 133 17.72 0.58 13.82
CA ILE A 133 17.47 1.89 13.21
C ILE A 133 16.77 2.78 14.24
N ASP A 134 17.31 3.97 14.44
CA ASP A 134 16.65 5.05 15.18
C ASP A 134 15.59 5.70 14.30
N VAL A 135 14.32 5.53 14.67
CA VAL A 135 13.17 6.04 13.91
C VAL A 135 12.70 7.40 14.40
N THR A 136 13.28 7.93 15.47
CA THR A 136 12.90 9.23 16.07
C THR A 136 13.19 10.43 15.16
N LYS A 137 14.02 10.24 14.13
CA LYS A 137 14.37 11.27 13.15
C LYS A 137 13.22 11.63 12.21
N GLY A 138 12.18 10.79 12.14
CA GLY A 138 10.99 10.99 11.31
C GLY A 138 11.25 10.87 9.80
N CYS A 139 12.33 10.20 9.40
CA CYS A 139 12.69 9.94 8.00
C CYS A 139 12.43 8.49 7.59
N HIS A 140 11.80 7.69 8.44
CA HIS A 140 11.56 6.26 8.18
C HIS A 140 10.07 5.93 8.34
N LEU A 141 9.53 5.23 7.34
CA LEU A 141 8.29 4.49 7.45
C LEU A 141 8.63 3.03 7.74
N VAL A 142 8.16 2.52 8.85
CA VAL A 142 8.43 1.15 9.31
C VAL A 142 7.29 0.26 8.87
N LEU A 143 7.56 -0.70 8.00
CA LEU A 143 6.70 -1.87 7.80
C LEU A 143 6.96 -2.85 8.95
N ASN A 144 5.93 -3.14 9.74
CA ASN A 144 6.06 -3.95 10.94
C ASN A 144 6.30 -5.43 10.60
N GLY A 145 6.85 -6.18 11.55
CA GLY A 145 7.13 -7.59 11.37
C GLY A 145 5.83 -8.41 11.23
N THR A 146 5.86 -9.45 10.39
CA THR A 146 4.68 -10.29 10.13
C THR A 146 4.07 -10.85 11.41
N GLY A 147 2.74 -10.71 11.53
CA GLY A 147 1.97 -11.13 12.70
C GLY A 147 2.18 -10.23 13.92
N ALA A 148 2.62 -8.99 13.73
CA ALA A 148 2.56 -7.97 14.78
C ALA A 148 1.13 -7.84 15.32
N PRO A 149 0.97 -7.59 16.63
CA PRO A 149 -0.35 -7.54 17.25
C PRO A 149 -1.16 -6.33 16.78
N ALA A 150 -0.50 -5.26 16.33
CA ALA A 150 -1.12 -4.04 15.84
C ALA A 150 -0.11 -3.14 15.10
N GLY A 151 -0.62 -2.19 14.32
CA GLY A 151 0.16 -1.20 13.57
C GLY A 151 0.99 -1.85 12.47
N ASP A 152 0.35 -2.20 11.35
CA ASP A 152 1.01 -2.90 10.24
C ASP A 152 2.17 -2.07 9.65
N TYR A 153 2.03 -0.75 9.63
CA TYR A 153 3.15 0.15 9.40
C TYR A 153 2.96 1.48 10.11
N PHE A 154 4.05 2.17 10.42
CA PHE A 154 4.02 3.41 11.18
C PHE A 154 5.25 4.27 10.90
N CYS A 155 5.17 5.56 11.21
CA CYS A 155 6.33 6.45 11.26
C CYS A 155 6.21 7.45 12.41
N CYS A 156 7.35 8.03 12.78
CA CYS A 156 7.36 9.19 13.67
C CYS A 156 7.23 10.47 12.83
N ILE A 157 6.37 11.38 13.27
CA ILE A 157 6.19 12.69 12.63
C ILE A 157 6.12 13.79 13.68
N GLN A 158 6.54 14.99 13.30
CA GLN A 158 6.56 16.14 14.19
C GLN A 158 5.29 16.99 13.99
N GLU A 159 4.61 17.29 15.09
CA GLU A 159 3.45 18.16 15.11
C GLU A 159 3.85 19.64 15.11
N TYR A 160 3.05 20.49 14.45
CA TYR A 160 3.16 21.95 14.50
C TYR A 160 1.90 22.55 15.13
N PRO A 161 2.01 23.56 16.01
CA PRO A 161 3.22 24.28 16.42
C PRO A 161 3.91 23.73 17.68
N SER A 162 3.46 22.59 18.22
CA SER A 162 3.99 22.04 19.48
C SER A 162 5.41 21.48 19.35
N TYR A 163 5.82 21.10 18.14
CA TYR A 163 7.07 20.39 17.82
C TYR A 163 7.23 19.05 18.54
N ASN A 164 6.14 18.51 19.08
CA ASN A 164 6.11 17.19 19.70
C ASN A 164 6.22 16.10 18.64
N TRP A 165 6.96 15.05 18.97
CA TRP A 165 6.99 13.84 18.17
C TRP A 165 5.80 12.94 18.53
N ILE A 166 5.04 12.53 17.51
CA ILE A 166 3.91 11.62 17.62
C ILE A 166 4.07 10.47 16.63
N ASN A 167 3.38 9.35 16.86
CA ASN A 167 3.32 8.29 15.87
C ASN A 167 2.18 8.55 14.88
N GLU A 168 2.44 8.24 13.63
CA GLU A 168 1.45 8.07 12.58
C GLU A 168 1.35 6.58 12.28
N ILE A 169 0.22 5.98 12.66
CA ILE A 169 0.02 4.52 12.70
C ILE A 169 -1.02 4.13 11.67
N PHE A 170 -0.69 3.11 10.89
CA PHE A 170 -1.57 2.55 9.89
C PHE A 170 -1.87 1.11 10.22
N GLN A 171 -3.15 0.82 10.38
CA GLN A 171 -3.65 -0.55 10.42
C GLN A 171 -4.32 -0.85 9.08
N THR A 172 -4.00 -2.00 8.51
CA THR A 172 -4.69 -2.53 7.35
C THR A 172 -5.65 -3.64 7.77
N LYS A 173 -6.80 -3.71 7.09
CA LYS A 173 -7.80 -4.75 7.35
C LYS A 173 -8.30 -5.39 6.08
N LEU A 174 -8.14 -6.70 6.00
CA LEU A 174 -8.72 -7.50 4.95
C LEU A 174 -10.15 -7.89 5.32
N LEU A 175 -11.09 -7.49 4.48
CA LEU A 175 -12.49 -7.88 4.57
C LEU A 175 -12.89 -8.69 3.33
N SER A 176 -13.85 -9.59 3.53
CA SER A 176 -14.49 -10.28 2.42
C SER A 176 -15.22 -9.28 1.51
N ALA A 177 -15.42 -9.62 0.24
CA ALA A 177 -16.06 -8.72 -0.73
C ALA A 177 -17.47 -8.25 -0.34
N LYS A 178 -18.17 -8.98 0.53
CA LYS A 178 -19.52 -8.66 1.02
C LYS A 178 -19.51 -8.00 2.41
N SER A 179 -18.38 -8.00 3.09
CA SER A 179 -18.25 -7.45 4.44
C SER A 179 -18.01 -5.95 4.39
N LYS A 180 -18.53 -5.26 5.39
CA LYS A 180 -18.28 -3.84 5.64
C LYS A 180 -17.58 -3.67 6.99
N ILE A 181 -16.79 -2.62 7.12
CA ILE A 181 -16.20 -2.25 8.40
C ILE A 181 -17.25 -1.52 9.24
N SER A 182 -17.50 -2.01 10.45
CA SER A 182 -18.37 -1.36 11.43
C SER A 182 -17.55 -0.42 12.34
N LEU A 183 -18.23 0.48 13.07
CA LEU A 183 -17.57 1.31 14.07
C LEU A 183 -16.91 0.45 15.17
N GLU A 184 -17.54 -0.66 15.55
CA GLU A 184 -16.96 -1.57 16.54
C GLU A 184 -15.64 -2.19 16.04
N ASP A 185 -15.62 -2.66 14.78
CA ASP A 185 -14.38 -3.18 14.17
C ASP A 185 -13.29 -2.11 14.14
N TYR A 186 -13.65 -0.88 13.76
CA TYR A 186 -12.72 0.25 13.78
C TYR A 186 -12.15 0.49 15.18
N MET A 187 -13.01 0.55 16.20
CA MET A 187 -12.60 0.76 17.59
C MET A 187 -11.69 -0.36 18.08
N GLN A 188 -11.97 -1.60 17.71
CA GLN A 188 -11.12 -2.73 18.06
C GLN A 188 -9.73 -2.59 17.44
N GLU A 189 -9.62 -2.21 16.17
CA GLU A 189 -8.31 -2.00 15.53
C GLU A 189 -7.57 -0.77 16.10
N TYR A 190 -8.28 0.34 16.32
CA TYR A 190 -7.72 1.54 16.97
C TYR A 190 -7.17 1.23 18.37
N ASN A 191 -7.97 0.58 19.23
CA ASN A 191 -7.60 0.27 20.61
C ASN A 191 -6.45 -0.76 20.70
N LYS A 192 -6.17 -1.51 19.63
CA LYS A 192 -5.01 -2.40 19.55
C LYS A 192 -3.76 -1.64 19.12
N ALA A 193 -3.89 -0.66 18.22
CA ALA A 193 -2.78 -0.10 17.48
C ALA A 193 -2.24 1.23 18.01
N ALA A 194 -3.10 2.12 18.50
CA ALA A 194 -2.74 3.52 18.71
C ALA A 194 -3.00 4.00 20.14
N GLY A 195 -2.14 4.92 20.60
CA GLY A 195 -2.34 5.70 21.81
C GLY A 195 -3.17 6.97 21.54
N PRO A 196 -3.68 7.64 22.58
CA PRO A 196 -4.56 8.81 22.43
C PRO A 196 -3.95 10.03 21.72
N ALA A 197 -2.62 10.13 21.68
CA ALA A 197 -1.91 11.23 21.03
C ALA A 197 -1.54 10.92 19.57
N ASP A 198 -1.61 9.66 19.17
CA ASP A 198 -1.17 9.21 17.86
C ASP A 198 -2.18 9.58 16.78
N ILE A 199 -1.68 9.66 15.55
CA ILE A 199 -2.52 9.65 14.37
C ILE A 199 -2.80 8.20 14.02
N PHE A 200 -4.06 7.85 13.82
CA PHE A 200 -4.45 6.50 13.42
C PHE A 200 -5.23 6.50 12.10
N LEU A 201 -4.76 5.71 11.13
CA LEU A 201 -5.50 5.43 9.91
C LEU A 201 -5.79 3.94 9.76
N LEU A 202 -7.07 3.60 9.59
CA LEU A 202 -7.47 2.27 9.15
C LEU A 202 -7.61 2.24 7.63
N ILE A 203 -6.91 1.32 6.95
CA ILE A 203 -7.03 1.09 5.51
C ILE A 203 -7.63 -0.30 5.27
N THR A 204 -8.83 -0.35 4.71
CA THR A 204 -9.58 -1.60 4.54
C THR A 204 -9.94 -1.89 3.10
N THR A 205 -10.03 -3.19 2.76
CA THR A 205 -10.53 -3.68 1.46
C THR A 205 -12.04 -3.70 1.32
N GLY A 206 -12.75 -3.56 2.44
CA GLY A 206 -14.21 -3.54 2.47
C GLY A 206 -14.80 -2.15 2.24
N ASN A 207 -16.11 -2.11 2.07
CA ASN A 207 -16.88 -0.86 2.16
C ASN A 207 -17.02 -0.45 3.63
N CYS A 208 -17.52 0.77 3.86
CA CYS A 208 -17.62 1.37 5.18
C CYS A 208 -19.00 2.02 5.34
N ASP A 209 -19.64 1.79 6.50
CA ASP A 209 -20.87 2.47 6.89
C ASP A 209 -20.61 3.59 7.92
N ILE A 210 -19.35 3.83 8.28
CA ILE A 210 -18.93 4.83 9.26
C ILE A 210 -18.85 6.20 8.60
N ASN A 211 -19.53 7.19 9.18
CA ASN A 211 -19.34 8.60 8.86
C ASN A 211 -18.14 9.16 9.65
N SER A 212 -17.40 10.13 9.09
CA SER A 212 -16.30 10.79 9.79
C SER A 212 -16.70 11.37 11.16
N LEU A 213 -17.95 11.79 11.35
CA LEU A 213 -18.46 12.28 12.65
C LEU A 213 -18.58 11.18 13.72
N GLN A 214 -18.53 9.91 13.34
CA GLN A 214 -18.63 8.76 14.24
C GLN A 214 -17.26 8.17 14.59
N LEU A 215 -16.21 8.53 13.86
CA LEU A 215 -14.85 8.13 14.18
C LEU A 215 -14.42 8.76 15.51
N PRO A 216 -13.52 8.12 16.26
CA PRO A 216 -12.93 8.73 17.46
C PRO A 216 -12.30 10.06 17.12
N SER A 217 -12.48 11.05 17.98
CA SER A 217 -11.76 12.32 17.89
C SER A 217 -10.73 12.39 19.03
N PRO A 218 -9.53 12.93 18.78
CA PRO A 218 -9.06 13.51 17.53
C PRO A 218 -8.20 12.53 16.69
N ARG A 219 -7.78 12.94 15.48
CA ARG A 219 -6.66 12.35 14.69
C ARG A 219 -6.88 10.94 14.13
N CYS A 220 -8.13 10.59 13.86
CA CYS A 220 -8.49 9.27 13.33
C CYS A 220 -9.00 9.36 11.90
N GLY A 221 -8.61 8.43 11.05
CA GLY A 221 -9.04 8.40 9.66
C GLY A 221 -9.33 6.99 9.15
N ILE A 222 -10.18 6.92 8.13
CA ILE A 222 -10.46 5.66 7.43
C ILE A 222 -10.36 5.80 5.91
N VAL A 223 -9.65 4.84 5.33
CA VAL A 223 -9.57 4.59 3.89
C VAL A 223 -10.29 3.27 3.61
N HIS A 224 -11.36 3.34 2.83
CA HIS A 224 -12.19 2.19 2.49
C HIS A 224 -12.36 2.10 0.97
N LYS A 225 -12.82 0.96 0.48
CA LYS A 225 -12.84 0.64 -0.96
C LYS A 225 -13.44 1.74 -1.85
N GLU A 226 -14.50 2.40 -1.40
CA GLU A 226 -15.19 3.44 -2.19
C GLU A 226 -14.40 4.76 -2.26
N ASN A 227 -13.55 5.07 -1.27
CA ASN A 227 -12.75 6.29 -1.25
C ASN A 227 -11.35 6.12 -1.86
N TRP A 228 -10.98 4.91 -2.31
CA TRP A 228 -9.68 4.63 -2.93
C TRP A 228 -9.35 5.49 -4.13
N LYS A 229 -10.32 5.78 -5.01
CA LYS A 229 -10.07 6.68 -6.14
C LYS A 229 -9.67 8.10 -5.68
N LYS A 230 -10.21 8.55 -4.54
CA LYS A 230 -9.84 9.84 -3.95
C LYS A 230 -8.50 9.76 -3.22
N TYR A 231 -8.25 8.67 -2.49
CA TYR A 231 -7.05 8.52 -1.67
C TYR A 231 -5.80 8.12 -2.46
N PHE A 232 -5.90 7.08 -3.29
CA PHE A 232 -4.82 6.54 -4.12
C PHE A 232 -4.73 7.20 -5.49
N GLY A 233 -5.75 7.93 -5.93
CA GLY A 233 -5.74 8.62 -7.21
C GLY A 233 -5.51 7.66 -8.39
N PRO A 234 -4.55 7.94 -9.29
CA PRO A 234 -4.19 7.06 -10.41
C PRO A 234 -3.74 5.65 -10.02
N PHE A 235 -3.43 5.40 -8.74
CA PHE A 235 -2.97 4.10 -8.24
C PHE A 235 -4.10 3.24 -7.67
N ALA A 236 -5.35 3.74 -7.66
CA ALA A 236 -6.48 3.03 -7.08
C ALA A 236 -6.71 1.63 -7.69
N ASP A 237 -6.45 1.45 -8.99
CA ASP A 237 -6.61 0.15 -9.66
C ASP A 237 -5.67 -0.92 -9.09
N ARG A 238 -4.50 -0.53 -8.58
CA ARG A 238 -3.60 -1.45 -7.85
C ARG A 238 -4.21 -1.87 -6.52
N ALA A 239 -4.78 -0.94 -5.77
CA ALA A 239 -5.52 -1.24 -4.54
C ALA A 239 -6.68 -2.21 -4.82
N PHE A 240 -7.47 -1.96 -5.87
CA PHE A 240 -8.54 -2.87 -6.31
C PHE A 240 -8.01 -4.25 -6.70
N SER A 241 -6.88 -4.32 -7.38
CA SER A 241 -6.26 -5.60 -7.77
C SER A 241 -5.82 -6.41 -6.56
N TYR A 242 -5.12 -5.79 -5.59
CA TYR A 242 -4.73 -6.47 -4.35
C TYR A 242 -5.92 -6.90 -3.48
N ALA A 243 -7.02 -6.16 -3.56
CA ALA A 243 -8.26 -6.47 -2.84
C ALA A 243 -9.22 -7.40 -3.60
N ALA A 244 -8.95 -7.69 -4.87
CA ALA A 244 -9.66 -8.68 -5.66
C ALA A 244 -9.25 -10.08 -5.20
N LEU A 245 -9.65 -10.41 -3.98
CA LEU A 245 -9.47 -11.70 -3.33
C LEU A 245 -10.36 -12.79 -3.93
N GLU A 246 -10.90 -12.64 -5.15
CA GLU A 246 -11.50 -13.82 -5.76
C GLU A 246 -10.41 -14.87 -5.85
N PRO A 247 -10.57 -16.03 -5.17
CA PRO A 247 -9.54 -17.05 -5.17
C PRO A 247 -9.15 -17.32 -6.62
N PRO A 248 -7.85 -17.35 -6.98
CA PRO A 248 -7.44 -17.62 -8.34
C PRO A 248 -8.06 -18.93 -8.81
N ASP A 249 -8.60 -18.94 -10.02
CA ASP A 249 -9.09 -20.17 -10.62
C ASP A 249 -7.90 -21.06 -10.98
N LEU A 250 -7.86 -22.28 -10.42
CA LEU A 250 -6.75 -23.20 -10.62
C LEU A 250 -6.56 -23.59 -12.08
N ASN A 251 -7.59 -23.48 -12.93
CA ASN A 251 -7.49 -23.83 -14.36
C ASN A 251 -6.99 -22.68 -15.23
N SER A 252 -7.31 -21.43 -14.90
CA SER A 252 -6.99 -20.28 -15.75
C SER A 252 -5.93 -19.34 -15.16
N ALA A 253 -5.74 -19.30 -13.83
CA ALA A 253 -4.88 -18.30 -13.20
C ALA A 253 -3.42 -18.37 -13.70
N PRO A 254 -2.77 -17.23 -13.97
CA PRO A 254 -1.37 -17.25 -14.38
C PRO A 254 -0.45 -17.64 -13.22
N ARG A 255 0.75 -18.14 -13.54
CA ARG A 255 1.75 -18.64 -12.57
C ARG A 255 1.98 -17.69 -11.41
N PHE A 256 2.09 -16.41 -11.74
CA PHE A 256 2.42 -15.37 -10.80
C PHE A 256 1.31 -15.13 -9.75
N TRP A 257 0.04 -15.30 -10.13
CA TRP A 257 -1.11 -15.18 -9.21
C TRP A 257 -1.14 -16.38 -8.27
N LEU A 258 -0.94 -17.59 -8.80
CA LEU A 258 -0.83 -18.79 -7.97
C LEU A 258 0.33 -18.69 -6.98
N SER A 259 1.50 -18.23 -7.43
CA SER A 259 2.69 -18.10 -6.58
C SER A 259 2.59 -17.00 -5.51
N GLY A 260 1.57 -16.13 -5.61
CA GLY A 260 1.29 -15.07 -4.65
C GLY A 260 0.43 -15.52 -3.46
N ILE A 261 -0.13 -16.72 -3.50
CA ILE A 261 -0.95 -17.25 -2.40
C ILE A 261 -0.04 -17.80 -1.31
N ASP A 262 -0.31 -17.44 -0.05
CA ASP A 262 0.35 -18.04 1.11
C ASP A 262 0.32 -19.58 1.02
N GLY A 263 1.48 -20.21 1.14
CA GLY A 263 1.64 -21.66 1.00
C GLY A 263 1.71 -22.20 -0.43
N ILE A 264 1.48 -21.39 -1.47
CA ILE A 264 1.74 -21.76 -2.88
C ILE A 264 2.93 -20.94 -3.37
N GLY A 265 4.13 -21.48 -3.17
CA GLY A 265 5.34 -20.89 -3.75
C GLY A 265 5.48 -21.20 -5.25
N SER A 266 6.51 -20.63 -5.89
CA SER A 266 6.84 -20.86 -7.31
C SER A 266 6.78 -22.32 -7.74
N LYS A 267 7.35 -23.24 -6.95
CA LYS A 267 7.36 -24.69 -7.25
C LYS A 267 5.96 -25.32 -7.30
N TYR A 268 5.08 -24.90 -6.39
CA TYR A 268 3.69 -25.37 -6.37
C TYR A 268 2.89 -24.76 -7.51
N ALA A 269 3.07 -23.47 -7.79
CA ALA A 269 2.46 -22.82 -8.95
C ALA A 269 2.82 -23.51 -10.28
N ASP A 270 4.10 -23.85 -10.47
CA ASP A 270 4.56 -24.59 -11.66
C ASP A 270 3.90 -25.97 -11.77
N ARG A 271 3.77 -26.67 -10.65
CA ARG A 271 3.13 -27.99 -10.59
C ARG A 271 1.65 -27.92 -10.91
N ILE A 272 0.96 -26.90 -10.39
CA ILE A 272 -0.46 -26.64 -10.70
C ILE A 272 -0.61 -26.41 -12.20
N ILE A 273 0.17 -25.51 -12.80
CA ILE A 273 0.05 -25.20 -14.23
C ILE A 273 0.29 -26.43 -15.10
N LYS A 274 1.32 -27.22 -14.77
CA LYS A 274 1.70 -28.41 -15.54
C LYS A 274 0.62 -29.50 -15.55
N LYS A 275 -0.22 -29.59 -14.52
CA LYS A 275 -1.19 -30.68 -14.34
C LYS A 275 -2.65 -30.29 -14.56
N ARG A 276 -2.90 -29.07 -15.06
CA ARG A 276 -4.23 -28.63 -15.53
C ARG A 276 -4.74 -29.53 -16.66
N PRO A 277 -6.07 -29.62 -16.86
CA PRO A 277 -7.12 -29.02 -16.04
C PRO A 277 -7.51 -29.88 -14.83
N TYR A 278 -8.26 -29.28 -13.92
CA TYR A 278 -8.82 -29.89 -12.72
C TYR A 278 -10.34 -29.82 -12.71
N SER A 279 -11.00 -30.90 -12.27
CA SER A 279 -12.46 -30.94 -12.08
C SER A 279 -12.89 -30.55 -10.67
N SER A 280 -12.03 -30.76 -9.67
CA SER A 280 -12.27 -30.35 -8.28
C SER A 280 -10.95 -30.03 -7.54
N LEU A 281 -11.05 -29.50 -6.32
CA LEU A 281 -9.86 -29.26 -5.49
C LEU A 281 -9.19 -30.57 -5.07
N GLU A 282 -9.98 -31.64 -4.91
CA GLU A 282 -9.52 -33.01 -4.65
C GLU A 282 -8.75 -33.56 -5.85
N ASP A 283 -9.25 -33.39 -7.07
CA ASP A 283 -8.51 -33.77 -8.28
C ASP A 283 -7.17 -32.99 -8.40
N CYS A 284 -7.17 -31.70 -8.04
CA CYS A 284 -5.93 -30.94 -7.95
C CYS A 284 -4.99 -31.48 -6.87
N HIS A 285 -5.50 -31.84 -5.69
CA HIS A 285 -4.73 -32.46 -4.62
C HIS A 285 -4.10 -33.76 -5.09
N ASP A 286 -4.88 -34.67 -5.66
CA ASP A 286 -4.43 -35.99 -6.10
C ASP A 286 -3.38 -35.88 -7.20
N LYS A 287 -3.56 -34.92 -8.12
CA LYS A 287 -2.58 -34.65 -9.18
C LYS A 287 -1.31 -33.99 -8.63
N THR A 288 -1.39 -33.03 -7.71
CA THR A 288 -0.24 -32.17 -7.37
C THR A 288 0.41 -32.48 -6.03
N GLU A 289 -0.25 -33.28 -5.19
CA GLU A 289 0.07 -33.54 -3.78
C GLU A 289 0.08 -32.25 -2.92
N ILE A 290 -0.48 -31.14 -3.41
CA ILE A 290 -0.56 -29.88 -2.64
C ILE A 290 -1.69 -30.02 -1.62
N PRO A 291 -1.45 -29.74 -0.32
CA PRO A 291 -2.47 -29.91 0.72
C PRO A 291 -3.79 -29.17 0.43
N LEU A 292 -4.92 -29.84 0.61
CA LEU A 292 -6.27 -29.26 0.41
C LEU A 292 -6.48 -27.96 1.19
N LYS A 293 -5.92 -27.84 2.41
CA LYS A 293 -5.99 -26.60 3.21
C LYS A 293 -5.41 -25.37 2.48
N ILE A 294 -4.41 -25.59 1.63
CA ILE A 294 -3.78 -24.56 0.81
C ILE A 294 -4.63 -24.33 -0.45
N LEU A 295 -5.10 -25.41 -1.09
CA LEU A 295 -5.92 -25.33 -2.32
C LEU A 295 -7.28 -24.65 -2.09
N LYS A 296 -7.84 -24.69 -0.88
CA LYS A 296 -9.06 -23.93 -0.49
C LYS A 296 -8.92 -22.41 -0.62
N ARG A 297 -7.70 -21.90 -0.82
CA ARG A 297 -7.40 -20.49 -1.12
C ARG A 297 -7.49 -20.16 -2.62
N CYS A 298 -7.82 -21.15 -3.45
CA CYS A 298 -8.10 -21.05 -4.88
C CYS A 298 -9.56 -21.43 -5.16
N ARG A 299 -10.02 -21.27 -6.40
CA ARG A 299 -11.33 -21.78 -6.85
C ARG A 299 -11.19 -22.61 -8.12
N LEU A 300 -12.30 -23.21 -8.53
CA LEU A 300 -12.51 -23.76 -9.87
C LEU A 300 -13.79 -23.16 -10.42
N ILE A 301 -13.70 -22.55 -11.60
CA ILE A 301 -14.88 -22.11 -12.35
C ILE A 301 -15.28 -23.25 -13.27
N SER A 302 -16.57 -23.57 -13.29
CA SER A 302 -17.17 -24.60 -14.17
C SER A 302 -17.39 -24.06 -15.56
#